data_AF-A0A848LSW1-F1
#
_entry.id   AF-A0A848LSW1-F1
#
_cell.length_a   1.000
_cell.length_b   1.000
_cell.length_c   1.000
_cell.angle_alpha   90.00
_cell.angle_beta   90.00
_cell.angle_gamma   90.00
#
_symmetry.space_group_name_H-M   'P 1'
#
loop_
_entity.id
_entity.type
_entity.pdbx_description
1 polymer ?
#
loop_
_entity_poly.entity_id
_entity_poly.type
_entity_poly.pdbx_seq_one_letter_code
_entity_poly.pdbx_strand_id
1 'polypeptide(L)'
;MVSVNQLRPFAGAPLEAFRDASGPVALIQQPVELILQDAAQRSGGLRTVGMAYRSRMEERLLSMLRDFNNLEVRFLQPRVDGEEFTVGRSETCDVIVPDPSVSQHHATLRWNAAKGAFTVRDVESMNGTWINGAPLGYRAQVLLHDGDTLAFGDAQFLYLRAETVHEQLRLAAPRPSP
;
A
#
# COMPACT_ATOMS: atom_id res chain seq x y z
N MET A 1 -11.16 -2.48 6.14
CA MET A 1 -10.20 -1.36 6.11
C MET A 1 -10.28 -0.63 7.44
N VAL A 2 -9.17 -0.08 7.89
CA VAL A 2 -9.04 0.63 9.16
C VAL A 2 -8.50 2.02 8.83
N SER A 3 -9.06 3.08 9.42
CA SER A 3 -8.53 4.43 9.22
C SER A 3 -7.29 4.65 10.07
N VAL A 4 -6.41 5.54 9.65
CA VAL A 4 -5.22 5.91 10.44
C VAL A 4 -5.60 6.36 11.86
N ASN A 5 -6.73 7.06 12.05
CA ASN A 5 -7.18 7.45 13.37
C ASN A 5 -7.45 6.25 14.30
N GLN A 6 -7.97 5.15 13.76
CA GLN A 6 -8.17 3.90 14.50
C GLN A 6 -6.85 3.16 14.80
N LEU A 7 -5.77 3.49 14.08
CA LEU A 7 -4.43 2.93 14.33
C LEU A 7 -3.63 3.71 15.37
N ARG A 8 -3.95 4.98 15.62
CA ARG A 8 -3.24 5.82 16.61
C ARG A 8 -3.12 5.22 18.01
N PRO A 9 -4.15 4.54 18.57
CA PRO A 9 -4.03 3.88 19.88
C PRO A 9 -2.92 2.81 19.93
N PHE A 10 -2.55 2.22 18.79
CA PHE A 10 -1.49 1.21 18.71
C PHE A 10 -0.08 1.81 18.65
N ALA A 11 0.07 3.13 18.53
CA ALA A 11 1.38 3.79 18.47
C ALA A 11 2.24 3.56 19.72
N GLY A 12 1.61 3.34 20.88
CA GLY A 12 2.28 2.99 22.14
C GLY A 12 2.37 1.49 22.43
N ALA A 13 1.76 0.63 21.60
CA ALA A 13 1.75 -0.81 21.81
C ALA A 13 3.09 -1.45 21.37
N PRO A 14 3.49 -2.59 21.96
CA PRO A 14 4.59 -3.39 21.44
C PRO A 14 4.36 -3.83 19.99
N LEU A 15 5.43 -3.96 19.21
CA LEU A 15 5.37 -4.36 17.81
C LEU A 15 4.67 -5.72 17.61
N GLU A 16 4.91 -6.69 18.49
CA GLU A 16 4.29 -8.02 18.42
C GLU A 16 2.76 -7.92 18.51
N ALA A 17 2.24 -7.17 19.47
CA ALA A 17 0.81 -6.94 19.62
C ALA A 17 0.19 -6.23 18.40
N PHE A 18 0.94 -5.30 17.79
CA PHE A 18 0.51 -4.67 16.54
C PHE A 18 0.47 -5.67 15.38
N ARG A 19 1.50 -6.50 15.22
CA ARG A 19 1.57 -7.53 14.18
C ARG A 19 0.47 -8.58 14.33
N ASP A 20 0.16 -9.00 15.56
CA ASP A 20 -0.91 -9.95 15.82
C ASP A 20 -2.28 -9.39 15.45
N ALA A 21 -2.51 -8.10 15.73
CA ALA A 21 -3.75 -7.42 15.40
C ALA A 21 -3.89 -7.07 13.90
N SER A 22 -2.77 -6.74 13.25
CA SER A 22 -2.75 -6.14 11.91
C SER A 22 -2.16 -7.05 10.82
N GLY A 23 -1.63 -8.21 11.16
CA GLY A 23 -0.90 -9.05 10.22
C GLY A 23 0.47 -8.49 9.83
N PRO A 24 1.14 -9.11 8.85
CA PRO A 24 2.49 -8.74 8.45
C PRO A 24 2.57 -7.54 7.50
N VAL A 25 1.47 -7.19 6.82
CA VAL A 25 1.51 -6.26 5.67
C VAL A 25 0.28 -5.36 5.65
N ALA A 26 0.50 -4.11 5.26
CA ALA A 26 -0.49 -3.10 4.99
C ALA A 26 -0.41 -2.60 3.54
N LEU A 27 -1.57 -2.45 2.91
CA LEU A 27 -1.77 -1.66 1.71
C LEU A 27 -2.43 -0.34 2.10
N ILE A 28 -1.77 0.77 1.81
CA ILE A 28 -2.29 2.11 2.09
C ILE A 28 -2.67 2.75 0.76
N GLN A 29 -3.97 2.98 0.54
CA GLN A 29 -4.41 3.68 -0.68
C GLN A 29 -4.01 5.15 -0.60
N GLN A 30 -3.36 5.66 -1.63
CA GLN A 30 -2.89 7.05 -1.64
C GLN A 30 -4.00 8.00 -2.11
N PRO A 31 -4.28 9.10 -1.38
CA PRO A 31 -5.23 10.12 -1.82
C PRO A 31 -4.77 10.75 -3.13
N VAL A 32 -5.71 10.99 -4.05
CA VAL A 32 -5.42 11.60 -5.35
C VAL A 32 -4.79 12.99 -5.18
N GLU A 33 -5.17 13.74 -4.14
CA GLU A 33 -4.64 15.07 -3.86
C GLU A 33 -3.12 15.05 -3.62
N LEU A 34 -2.62 14.04 -2.90
CA LEU A 34 -1.18 13.85 -2.67
C LEU A 34 -0.44 13.54 -3.97
N ILE A 35 -1.04 12.70 -4.82
CA ILE A 35 -0.50 12.34 -6.14
C ILE A 35 -0.41 13.59 -7.02
N LEU A 36 -1.46 14.42 -7.02
CA LEU A 36 -1.52 15.66 -7.80
C LEU A 36 -0.56 16.73 -7.28
N GLN A 37 -0.39 16.87 -5.97
CA GLN A 37 0.58 17.81 -5.38
C GLN A 37 2.02 17.45 -5.77
N ASP A 38 2.37 16.17 -5.73
CA ASP A 38 3.68 15.69 -6.18
C ASP A 38 3.88 15.89 -7.69
N ALA A 39 2.84 15.64 -8.49
CA ALA A 39 2.87 15.87 -9.93
C ALA A 39 2.92 17.36 -10.29
N ALA A 40 2.27 18.24 -9.53
CA ALA A 40 2.31 19.69 -9.77
C ALA A 40 3.69 20.28 -9.44
N GLN A 41 4.41 19.70 -8.47
CA GLN A 41 5.77 20.09 -8.14
C GLN A 41 6.82 19.63 -9.15
N ARG A 42 6.47 18.78 -10.14
CA ARG A 42 7.41 18.22 -11.11
C ARG A 42 6.84 18.26 -12.52
N SER A 43 7.57 18.83 -13.47
CA SER A 43 7.13 19.12 -14.85
C SER A 43 6.93 17.89 -15.76
N GLY A 44 6.23 16.84 -15.31
CA GLY A 44 5.95 15.63 -16.09
C GLY A 44 4.68 14.94 -15.59
N GLY A 45 3.70 14.72 -16.48
CA GLY A 45 2.35 14.26 -16.13
C GLY A 45 2.26 12.95 -15.34
N LEU A 46 1.05 12.64 -14.86
CA LEU A 46 0.70 11.58 -13.89
C LEU A 46 1.33 10.20 -14.13
N ARG A 47 1.70 9.86 -15.38
CA ARG A 47 2.29 8.56 -15.76
C ARG A 47 3.76 8.38 -15.39
N THR A 48 4.46 9.45 -14.98
CA THR A 48 5.92 9.44 -14.75
C THR A 48 6.30 9.42 -13.26
N VAL A 49 5.31 9.38 -12.36
CA VAL A 49 5.46 9.67 -10.93
C VAL A 49 6.26 8.60 -10.17
N GLY A 50 6.25 7.35 -10.63
CA GLY A 50 6.83 6.25 -9.84
C GLY A 50 8.36 6.14 -9.82
N MET A 51 9.10 6.85 -10.69
CA MET A 51 10.56 6.72 -10.77
C MET A 51 11.37 7.54 -9.74
N ALA A 52 10.74 8.46 -8.98
CA ALA A 52 11.46 9.40 -8.11
C ALA A 52 11.24 9.17 -6.60
N TYR A 53 10.92 7.94 -6.21
CA TYR A 53 10.19 7.66 -4.96
C TYR A 53 11.03 7.32 -3.71
N ARG A 54 12.31 6.95 -3.85
CA ARG A 54 13.07 6.34 -2.72
C ARG A 54 13.61 7.31 -1.67
N SER A 55 13.77 8.61 -1.96
CA SER A 55 14.52 9.53 -1.07
C SER A 55 13.66 10.46 -0.20
N ARG A 56 12.32 10.37 -0.25
CA ARG A 56 11.38 11.12 0.63
C ARG A 56 10.23 10.27 1.17
N MET A 57 10.32 8.95 1.06
CA MET A 57 9.22 8.04 1.41
C MET A 57 8.81 8.16 2.88
N GLU A 58 9.78 8.28 3.80
CA GLU A 58 9.51 8.45 5.23
C GLU A 58 8.79 9.77 5.51
N GLU A 59 9.27 10.90 4.98
CA GLU A 59 8.61 12.20 5.13
C GLU A 59 7.18 12.18 4.58
N ARG A 60 6.98 11.54 3.42
CA ARG A 60 5.66 11.40 2.80
C ARG A 60 4.74 10.52 3.62
N LEU A 61 5.21 9.37 4.09
CA LEU A 61 4.42 8.46 4.92
C LEU A 61 4.07 9.11 6.27
N LEU A 62 5.02 9.83 6.87
CA LEU A 62 4.79 10.61 8.09
C LEU A 62 3.73 11.68 7.87
N SER A 63 3.80 12.45 6.78
CA SER A 63 2.75 13.41 6.40
C SER A 63 1.42 12.71 6.18
N MET A 64 1.38 11.60 5.46
CA MET A 64 0.17 10.81 5.23
C MET A 64 -0.48 10.39 6.56
N LEU A 65 0.29 9.79 7.46
CA LEU A 65 -0.23 9.31 8.76
C LEU A 65 -0.59 10.46 9.72
N ARG A 66 0.04 11.62 9.59
CA ARG A 66 -0.23 12.79 10.43
C ARG A 66 -1.45 13.57 9.94
N ASP A 67 -1.47 13.87 8.65
CA ASP A 67 -2.36 14.86 8.05
C ASP A 67 -3.67 14.23 7.54
N PHE A 68 -3.65 12.93 7.21
CA PHE A 68 -4.82 12.22 6.66
C PHE A 68 -5.39 11.22 7.66
N ASN A 69 -6.19 11.72 8.60
CA ASN A 69 -6.86 10.89 9.62
C ASN A 69 -7.76 9.79 9.02
N ASN A 70 -8.33 10.03 7.84
CA ASN A 70 -9.24 9.13 7.13
C ASN A 70 -8.53 8.29 6.06
N LEU A 71 -7.20 8.29 6.03
CA LEU A 71 -6.45 7.46 5.12
C LEU A 71 -6.77 5.98 5.41
N GLU A 72 -7.22 5.27 4.39
CA GLU A 72 -7.66 3.89 4.53
C GLU A 72 -6.48 2.94 4.42
N VAL A 73 -6.29 2.15 5.47
CA VAL A 73 -5.28 1.12 5.57
C VAL A 73 -5.96 -0.23 5.49
N ARG A 74 -5.54 -1.06 4.53
CA ARG A 74 -5.99 -2.44 4.40
C ARG A 74 -4.86 -3.38 4.80
N PHE A 75 -5.06 -4.06 5.91
CA PHE A 75 -4.17 -5.09 6.39
C PHE A 75 -4.47 -6.42 5.72
N LEU A 76 -3.42 -7.13 5.29
CA LEU A 76 -3.52 -8.47 4.71
C LEU A 76 -2.94 -9.47 5.70
N GLN A 77 -3.74 -10.48 6.05
CA GLN A 77 -3.42 -11.49 7.06
C GLN A 77 -3.36 -12.90 6.43
N PRO A 78 -2.30 -13.22 5.68
CA PRO A 78 -2.12 -14.56 5.15
C PRO A 78 -1.88 -15.53 6.31
N ARG A 79 -2.57 -16.67 6.27
CA ARG A 79 -2.51 -17.77 7.23
C ARG A 79 -1.51 -18.84 6.80
N VAL A 80 -1.35 -19.04 5.49
CA VAL A 80 -0.48 -20.10 4.93
C VAL A 80 0.40 -19.58 3.79
N ASP A 81 1.53 -20.24 3.56
CA ASP A 81 2.37 -19.96 2.40
C ASP A 81 1.62 -20.24 1.09
N GLY A 82 1.81 -19.38 0.10
CA GLY A 82 1.12 -19.49 -1.18
C GLY A 82 -0.35 -19.05 -1.18
N GLU A 83 -0.88 -18.55 -0.07
CA GLU A 83 -2.24 -17.98 -0.02
C GLU A 83 -2.34 -16.78 -0.98
N GLU A 84 -3.41 -16.77 -1.78
CA GLU A 84 -3.65 -15.77 -2.81
C GLU A 84 -4.79 -14.84 -2.39
N PHE A 85 -4.59 -13.54 -2.61
CA PHE A 85 -5.57 -12.49 -2.44
C PHE A 85 -5.81 -11.84 -3.80
N THR A 86 -7.08 -11.68 -4.16
CA THR A 86 -7.51 -11.08 -5.41
C THR A 86 -7.69 -9.57 -5.25
N VAL A 87 -7.24 -8.81 -6.25
CA VAL A 87 -7.37 -7.34 -6.30
C VAL A 87 -8.19 -6.97 -7.52
N GLY A 88 -9.22 -6.15 -7.33
CA GLY A 88 -10.05 -5.71 -8.44
C GLY A 88 -11.23 -4.85 -8.02
N ARG A 89 -11.99 -4.38 -9.02
CA ARG A 89 -13.20 -3.58 -8.81
C ARG A 89 -14.41 -4.41 -8.38
N SER A 90 -14.39 -5.70 -8.66
CA SER A 90 -15.49 -6.60 -8.28
C SER A 90 -15.58 -6.74 -6.77
N GLU A 91 -16.80 -6.77 -6.23
CA GLU A 91 -17.05 -7.03 -4.80
C GLU A 91 -16.65 -8.45 -4.38
N THR A 92 -16.40 -9.33 -5.35
CA THR A 92 -15.90 -10.69 -5.12
C THR A 92 -14.39 -10.74 -4.85
N CYS A 93 -13.67 -9.62 -4.99
CA CYS A 93 -12.24 -9.56 -4.71
C CYS A 93 -11.95 -9.35 -3.22
N ASP A 94 -10.85 -9.91 -2.72
CA ASP A 94 -10.40 -9.72 -1.34
C ASP A 94 -9.99 -8.25 -1.08
N VAL A 95 -9.36 -7.65 -2.09
CA VAL A 95 -8.95 -6.25 -2.12
C VAL A 95 -9.81 -5.53 -3.15
N ILE A 96 -10.98 -5.06 -2.69
CA ILE A 96 -11.91 -4.27 -3.50
C ILE A 96 -11.32 -2.86 -3.71
N VAL A 97 -11.20 -2.46 -4.96
CA VAL A 97 -10.77 -1.12 -5.39
C VAL A 97 -11.85 -0.53 -6.31
N PRO A 98 -12.76 0.33 -5.79
CA PRO A 98 -13.93 0.80 -6.51
C PRO A 98 -13.58 1.93 -7.52
N ASP A 99 -12.61 1.67 -8.39
CA ASP A 99 -12.11 2.64 -9.38
C ASP A 99 -12.45 2.18 -10.81
N PRO A 100 -13.02 3.05 -11.68
CA PRO A 100 -13.34 2.70 -13.07
C PRO A 100 -12.15 2.22 -13.90
N SER A 101 -10.94 2.68 -13.61
CA SER A 101 -9.68 2.28 -14.27
C SER A 101 -9.22 0.88 -13.85
N VAL A 102 -9.76 0.32 -12.77
CA VAL A 102 -9.44 -1.01 -12.27
C VAL A 102 -10.37 -2.06 -12.89
N SER A 103 -9.77 -3.18 -13.30
CA SER A 103 -10.50 -4.30 -13.90
C SER A 103 -11.28 -5.06 -12.83
N GLN A 104 -12.33 -5.80 -13.20
CA GLN A 104 -13.13 -6.56 -12.24
C GLN A 104 -12.26 -7.53 -11.42
N HIS A 105 -11.34 -8.22 -12.10
CA HIS A 105 -10.21 -8.94 -11.52
C HIS A 105 -8.96 -8.40 -12.19
N HIS A 106 -8.11 -7.69 -11.44
CA HIS A 106 -7.01 -6.91 -12.01
C HIS A 106 -5.66 -7.55 -11.72
N ALA A 107 -5.42 -7.93 -10.46
CA ALA A 107 -4.17 -8.54 -10.04
C ALA A 107 -4.41 -9.58 -8.93
N THR A 108 -3.42 -10.44 -8.70
CA THR A 108 -3.35 -11.30 -7.52
C THR A 108 -2.10 -10.99 -6.70
N LEU A 109 -2.25 -11.10 -5.38
CA LEU A 109 -1.19 -11.01 -4.39
C LEU A 109 -1.02 -12.39 -3.76
N ARG A 110 0.13 -13.04 -3.97
CA ARG A 110 0.43 -14.34 -3.37
C ARG A 110 1.44 -14.21 -2.25
N TRP A 111 1.10 -14.72 -1.07
CA TRP A 111 1.98 -14.70 0.09
C TRP A 111 3.18 -15.62 -0.09
N ASN A 112 4.36 -15.12 0.26
CA ASN A 112 5.59 -15.90 0.37
C ASN A 112 6.07 -15.85 1.82
N ALA A 113 5.78 -16.90 2.58
CA ALA A 113 6.11 -16.99 4.00
C ALA A 113 7.62 -17.00 4.24
N ALA A 114 8.40 -17.61 3.33
CA ALA A 114 9.86 -17.65 3.44
C ALA A 114 10.52 -16.26 3.29
N LYS A 115 9.86 -15.33 2.57
CA LYS A 115 10.30 -13.94 2.42
C LYS A 115 9.57 -12.97 3.34
N GLY A 116 8.47 -13.40 3.96
CA GLY A 116 7.60 -12.52 4.76
C GLY A 116 7.02 -11.38 3.92
N ALA A 117 6.75 -11.64 2.64
CA ALA A 117 6.30 -10.62 1.68
C ALA A 117 5.32 -11.20 0.65
N PHE A 118 4.55 -10.33 0.03
CA PHE A 118 3.68 -10.70 -1.07
C PHE A 118 4.43 -10.62 -2.41
N THR A 119 4.00 -11.44 -3.34
CA THR A 119 4.32 -11.29 -4.75
C THR A 119 3.08 -10.80 -5.48
N VAL A 120 3.23 -9.90 -6.44
CA VAL A 120 2.13 -9.40 -7.27
C VAL A 120 2.20 -9.98 -8.66
N ARG A 121 1.03 -10.27 -9.24
CA ARG A 121 0.87 -10.71 -10.62
C ARG A 121 -0.33 -10.01 -11.26
N ASP A 122 -0.13 -9.46 -12.46
CA ASP A 122 -1.23 -8.91 -13.27
C ASP A 122 -2.00 -10.05 -13.96
N VAL A 123 -3.34 -9.97 -13.95
CA VAL A 123 -4.25 -10.97 -14.53
C VAL A 123 -4.88 -10.44 -15.82
N GLU A 124 -4.03 -10.00 -16.76
CA GLU A 124 -4.45 -9.48 -18.07
C GLU A 124 -5.39 -8.27 -17.93
N SER A 125 -5.01 -7.35 -17.04
CA SER A 125 -5.81 -6.16 -16.76
C SER A 125 -5.78 -5.16 -17.93
N MET A 126 -6.83 -4.36 -18.05
CA MET A 126 -7.00 -3.42 -19.17
C MET A 126 -5.96 -2.29 -19.15
N ASN A 127 -5.67 -1.75 -17.97
CA ASN A 127 -4.76 -0.60 -17.79
C ASN A 127 -3.37 -0.99 -17.26
N GLY A 128 -3.17 -2.28 -16.98
CA GLY A 128 -1.94 -2.82 -16.42
C GLY A 128 -1.77 -2.52 -14.93
N THR A 129 -0.95 -3.35 -14.30
CA THR A 129 -0.40 -3.12 -12.97
C THR A 129 0.96 -2.45 -13.09
N TRP A 130 1.28 -1.50 -12.21
CA TRP A 130 2.59 -0.81 -12.19
C TRP A 130 3.23 -0.93 -10.80
N ILE A 131 4.55 -1.07 -10.78
CA ILE A 131 5.35 -1.11 -9.54
C ILE A 131 6.43 -0.05 -9.67
N ASN A 132 6.46 0.92 -8.75
CA ASN A 132 7.41 2.03 -8.76
C ASN A 132 7.48 2.73 -10.13
N GLY A 133 6.33 2.90 -10.78
CA GLY A 133 6.20 3.56 -12.09
C GLY A 133 6.69 2.75 -13.29
N ALA A 134 7.09 1.49 -13.09
CA ALA A 134 7.38 0.56 -14.16
C ALA A 134 6.20 -0.41 -14.36
N PRO A 135 5.80 -0.72 -15.61
CA PRO A 135 4.69 -1.62 -15.86
C PRO A 135 5.09 -3.06 -15.52
N LEU A 136 4.22 -3.75 -14.77
CA LEU A 136 4.30 -5.19 -14.57
C LEU A 136 3.83 -5.87 -15.85
N GLY A 137 4.75 -6.48 -16.59
CA GLY A 137 4.41 -7.20 -17.82
C GLY A 137 3.37 -8.29 -17.55
N TYR A 138 2.52 -8.57 -18.55
CA TYR A 138 1.50 -9.61 -18.43
C TYR A 138 2.14 -10.95 -18.04
N ARG A 139 1.63 -11.57 -16.96
CA ARG A 139 2.12 -12.83 -16.37
C ARG A 139 3.45 -12.76 -15.62
N ALA A 140 4.09 -11.58 -15.52
CA ALA A 140 5.22 -11.40 -14.63
C ALA A 140 4.74 -11.48 -13.17
N GLN A 141 5.51 -12.19 -12.35
CA GLN A 141 5.34 -12.23 -10.91
C GLN A 141 6.53 -11.55 -10.26
N VAL A 142 6.27 -10.51 -9.45
CA VAL A 142 7.32 -9.70 -8.82
C VAL A 142 7.15 -9.74 -7.31
N LEU A 143 8.26 -9.96 -6.59
CA LEU A 143 8.30 -9.86 -5.13
C LEU A 143 8.23 -8.40 -4.71
N LEU A 144 7.29 -8.09 -3.82
CA LEU A 144 7.11 -6.75 -3.26
C LEU A 144 8.08 -6.51 -2.12
N HIS A 145 8.59 -5.30 -2.07
CA HIS A 145 9.46 -4.82 -1.01
C HIS A 145 8.76 -3.71 -0.24
N ASP A 146 9.10 -3.60 1.04
CA ASP A 146 8.62 -2.53 1.89
C ASP A 146 8.88 -1.15 1.26
N GLY A 147 7.82 -0.36 1.13
CA GLY A 147 7.86 0.95 0.50
C GLY A 147 7.55 0.97 -1.00
N ASP A 148 7.30 -0.19 -1.63
CA ASP A 148 6.96 -0.23 -3.05
C ASP A 148 5.61 0.46 -3.31
N THR A 149 5.56 1.26 -4.37
CA THR A 149 4.32 1.87 -4.85
C THR A 149 3.69 0.96 -5.90
N LEU A 150 2.48 0.50 -5.64
CA LEU A 150 1.66 -0.29 -6.54
C LEU A 150 0.61 0.60 -7.19
N ALA A 151 0.44 0.53 -8.49
CA ALA A 151 -0.71 1.12 -9.15
C ALA A 151 -1.50 0.03 -9.88
N PHE A 152 -2.80 0.02 -9.64
CA PHE A 152 -3.76 -0.80 -10.38
C PHE A 152 -4.61 0.16 -11.20
N GLY A 153 -4.37 0.24 -12.50
CA GLY A 153 -4.87 1.36 -13.29
C GLY A 153 -4.38 2.70 -12.72
N ASP A 154 -5.30 3.61 -12.41
CA ASP A 154 -5.02 4.92 -11.82
C ASP A 154 -4.99 4.91 -10.28
N ALA A 155 -5.45 3.82 -9.65
CA ALA A 155 -5.48 3.69 -8.21
C ALA A 155 -4.10 3.32 -7.65
N GLN A 156 -3.51 4.20 -6.84
CA GLN A 156 -2.18 4.01 -6.24
C GLN A 156 -2.25 3.55 -4.79
N PHE A 157 -1.36 2.63 -4.44
CA PHE A 157 -1.21 2.02 -3.14
C PHE A 157 0.26 2.02 -2.75
N LEU A 158 0.52 2.24 -1.46
CA LEU A 158 1.82 2.02 -0.84
C LEU A 158 1.80 0.67 -0.14
N TYR A 159 2.74 -0.20 -0.52
CA TYR A 159 2.95 -1.48 0.13
C TYR A 159 3.92 -1.31 1.29
N LEU A 160 3.47 -1.59 2.51
CA LEU A 160 4.29 -1.51 3.70
C LEU A 160 4.20 -2.78 4.53
N ARG A 161 5.29 -3.13 5.20
CA ARG A 161 5.26 -4.11 6.27
C ARG A 161 4.71 -3.50 7.54
N ALA A 162 4.14 -4.34 8.40
CA ALA A 162 3.56 -3.91 9.65
C ALA A 162 4.57 -3.20 10.57
N GLU A 163 5.83 -3.62 10.55
CA GLU A 163 6.91 -2.98 11.31
C GLU A 163 7.09 -1.52 10.90
N THR A 164 7.07 -1.25 9.60
CA THR A 164 7.26 0.10 9.05
C THR A 164 6.05 0.98 9.38
N VAL A 165 4.83 0.44 9.27
CA VAL A 165 3.63 1.17 9.70
C VAL A 165 3.67 1.50 11.19
N HIS A 166 4.03 0.53 12.04
CA HIS A 166 4.13 0.72 13.48
C HIS A 166 5.13 1.80 13.87
N GLU A 167 6.33 1.76 13.28
CA GLU A 167 7.36 2.76 13.55
C GLU A 167 6.91 4.16 13.16
N GLN A 168 6.28 4.28 11.99
CA GLN A 168 5.84 5.58 11.48
C GLN A 168 4.63 6.12 12.24
N LEU A 169 3.74 5.24 12.71
CA LEU A 169 2.66 5.63 13.64
C LEU A 169 3.24 6.15 14.97
N ARG A 170 4.28 5.50 15.50
CA ARG A 170 4.97 5.93 16.72
C ARG A 170 5.63 7.30 16.55
N LEU A 171 6.26 7.54 15.40
CA LEU A 171 6.88 8.83 15.07
C LEU A 171 5.84 9.93 14.77
N ALA A 172 4.68 9.57 14.24
CA ALA A 172 3.57 10.49 13.97
C ALA A 172 2.74 10.82 15.22
N ALA A 173 2.81 9.99 16.27
CA ALA A 173 2.14 10.27 17.53
C ALA A 173 2.70 11.56 18.17
N PRO A 174 1.83 12.42 18.72
CA PRO A 174 2.30 13.59 19.46
C PRO A 174 3.20 13.10 20.61
N ARG A 175 4.41 13.66 20.73
CA ARG A 175 5.31 13.32 21.85
C ARG A 175 4.55 13.51 23.15
N PRO A 176 4.58 12.55 24.08
CA PRO A 176 4.01 12.78 25.40
C PRO A 176 4.70 14.02 25.98
N SER A 177 3.91 15.03 26.34
CA SER A 177 4.39 16.17 27.12
C SER A 177 5.01 15.64 28.42
N PRO A 178 6.17 16.15 28.84
CA PRO A 178 6.82 15.75 30.09
C PRO A 178 5.97 16.04 31.31
#